data_AF-A0A6J4PHR8-F1
#
_entry.id   AF-A0A6J4PHR8-F1
#
_cell.length_a   1.000
_cell.length_b   1.000
_cell.length_c   1.000
_cell.angle_alpha   90.00
_cell.angle_beta   90.00
_cell.angle_gamma   90.00
#
_symmetry.space_group_name_H-M   'P 1'
#
loop_
_entity.id
_entity.type
_entity.pdbx_description
1 polymer ?
#
loop_
_entity_poly.entity_id
_entity_poly.type
_entity_poly.pdbx_seq_one_letter_code
_entity_poly.pdbx_strand_id
1 'polypeptide(L)'
;MPRRWVIYLIVFCTLLNGAGFLWDIFEPVPLYDEIAHVITPLTLVAITAEIIYRYGGDDEFFDTPRHALVTGSVIGLVGAVGWELVEILLDYLFPAASIDHALPDTIFDVVLGVIGGAAGAWVADRYLDRLFNRSRASSRLRRVR
;
A
#
# COMPACT_ATOMS: atom_id res chain seq x y z
N MET A 1 -3.13 -6.88 -13.83
CA MET A 1 -3.93 -7.74 -12.94
C MET A 1 -5.37 -7.84 -13.46
N PRO A 2 -6.00 -9.02 -13.61
CA PRO A 2 -7.41 -9.08 -14.02
C PRO A 2 -8.32 -8.26 -13.09
N ARG A 3 -9.32 -7.55 -13.61
CA ARG A 3 -10.18 -6.62 -12.82
C ARG A 3 -10.76 -7.24 -11.55
N ARG A 4 -11.09 -8.54 -11.59
CA ARG A 4 -11.62 -9.29 -10.44
C ARG A 4 -10.64 -9.31 -9.25
N TRP A 5 -9.34 -9.37 -9.51
CA TRP A 5 -8.33 -9.34 -8.46
C TRP A 5 -8.23 -7.98 -7.78
N VAL A 6 -8.36 -6.87 -8.51
CA VAL A 6 -8.44 -5.53 -7.91
C VAL A 6 -9.61 -5.46 -6.94
N ILE A 7 -10.78 -5.96 -7.35
CA ILE A 7 -11.97 -6.02 -6.49
C ILE A 7 -11.70 -6.89 -5.26
N TYR A 8 -11.15 -8.10 -5.43
CA TYR A 8 -10.87 -9.00 -4.32
C TYR A 8 -9.88 -8.42 -3.32
N LEU A 9 -8.86 -7.72 -3.80
CA LEU A 9 -7.88 -7.05 -2.95
C LEU A 9 -8.50 -5.89 -2.16
N ILE A 10 -9.35 -5.07 -2.79
CA ILE A 10 -10.09 -4.01 -2.09
C ILE A 10 -10.97 -4.64 -1.01
N VAL A 11 -11.78 -5.63 -1.38
CA VAL A 11 -12.66 -6.33 -0.42
C VAL A 11 -11.85 -6.94 0.71
N PHE A 12 -10.72 -7.57 0.42
CA PHE A 12 -9.84 -8.15 1.43
C PHE A 12 -9.30 -7.09 2.39
N CYS A 13 -8.73 -5.98 1.91
CA CYS A 13 -8.26 -4.90 2.77
C CYS A 13 -9.39 -4.27 3.58
N THR A 14 -10.57 -4.07 3.00
CA THR A 14 -11.73 -3.54 3.72
C THR A 14 -12.16 -4.50 4.83
N LEU A 15 -12.21 -5.80 4.57
CA LEU A 15 -12.55 -6.80 5.58
C LEU A 15 -11.48 -6.91 6.66
N LEU A 16 -10.19 -6.84 6.30
CA LEU A 16 -9.07 -6.87 7.24
C LEU A 16 -9.14 -5.69 8.21
N ASN A 17 -9.17 -4.46 7.71
CA ASN A 17 -9.22 -3.27 8.57
C ASN A 17 -10.56 -3.16 9.30
N GLY A 18 -11.67 -3.45 8.61
CA GLY A 18 -13.01 -3.41 9.20
C GLY A 18 -13.18 -4.44 10.33
N ALA A 19 -12.60 -5.63 10.18
CA ALA A 19 -12.58 -6.64 11.23
C ALA A 19 -11.78 -6.17 12.46
N GLY A 20 -10.64 -5.52 12.21
CA GLY A 20 -9.82 -4.88 13.24
C GLY A 20 -10.64 -3.96 14.14
N PHE A 21 -11.36 -3.01 13.54
CA PHE A 21 -12.20 -2.07 14.30
C PHE A 21 -13.47 -2.70 14.89
N LEU A 22 -14.17 -3.55 14.14
CA LEU A 22 -15.47 -4.06 14.59
C LEU A 22 -15.36 -5.06 15.74
N TRP A 23 -14.24 -5.78 15.82
CA TRP A 23 -14.01 -6.81 16.83
C TRP A 23 -12.89 -6.48 17.80
N ASP A 24 -12.28 -5.30 17.69
CA ASP A 24 -11.21 -4.84 18.58
C ASP A 24 -10.04 -5.85 18.61
N ILE A 25 -9.57 -6.24 17.43
CA ILE A 25 -8.56 -7.30 17.27
C ILE A 25 -7.16 -6.80 16.88
N PHE A 26 -6.98 -5.49 16.73
CA PHE A 26 -5.67 -4.90 16.41
C PHE A 26 -4.65 -5.18 17.51
N GLU A 27 -5.02 -4.99 18.78
CA GLU A 27 -4.14 -5.27 19.92
C GLU A 27 -4.09 -6.74 20.39
N PRO A 28 -5.22 -7.45 20.61
CA PRO A 28 -5.18 -8.75 21.27
C PRO A 28 -4.69 -9.88 20.36
N VAL A 29 -4.69 -9.69 19.03
CA VAL A 29 -4.14 -10.66 18.09
C VAL A 29 -2.73 -10.22 17.68
N PRO A 30 -1.68 -10.97 18.07
CA PRO A 30 -0.32 -10.59 17.75
C PRO A 30 -0.09 -10.39 16.26
N LEU A 31 0.58 -9.31 15.89
CA LEU A 31 0.93 -8.95 14.52
C LEU A 31 -0.26 -8.55 13.63
N TYR A 32 -1.48 -8.47 14.15
CA TYR A 32 -2.65 -8.20 13.31
C TYR A 32 -2.56 -6.80 12.70
N ASP A 33 -2.27 -5.82 13.55
CA ASP A 33 -2.15 -4.43 13.15
C ASP A 33 -0.99 -4.23 12.17
N GLU A 34 0.17 -4.79 12.50
CA GLU A 34 1.36 -4.76 11.66
C GLU A 34 1.10 -5.37 10.27
N ILE A 35 0.34 -6.46 10.21
CA ILE A 35 -0.06 -7.07 8.94
C ILE A 35 -0.96 -6.10 8.16
N ALA A 36 -1.92 -5.45 8.80
CA ALA A 36 -2.79 -4.47 8.15
C ALA A 36 -1.98 -3.28 7.60
N HIS A 37 -1.01 -2.79 8.37
CA HIS A 37 -0.13 -1.68 8.01
C HIS A 37 0.88 -2.01 6.90
N VAL A 38 1.23 -3.27 6.69
CA VAL A 38 2.02 -3.70 5.52
C VAL A 38 1.12 -3.93 4.30
N ILE A 39 0.04 -4.69 4.47
CA ILE A 39 -0.77 -5.22 3.37
C ILE A 39 -1.59 -4.13 2.70
N THR A 40 -2.14 -3.20 3.48
CA THR A 40 -3.02 -2.15 2.95
C THR A 40 -2.24 -1.20 2.02
N PRO A 41 -1.08 -0.63 2.42
CA PRO A 41 -0.29 0.24 1.53
C PRO A 41 0.29 -0.51 0.33
N LEU A 42 0.73 -1.77 0.50
CA LEU A 42 1.14 -2.63 -0.60
C LEU A 42 0.04 -2.73 -1.66
N THR A 43 -1.17 -3.06 -1.21
CA THR A 43 -2.32 -3.26 -2.08
C THR A 43 -2.73 -1.97 -2.78
N LEU A 44 -2.78 -0.85 -2.05
CA LEU A 44 -3.13 0.45 -2.60
C LEU A 44 -2.14 0.90 -3.67
N VAL A 45 -0.84 0.75 -3.44
CA VAL A 45 0.18 1.10 -4.44
C VAL A 45 0.06 0.18 -5.67
N ALA A 46 -0.09 -1.13 -5.47
CA ALA A 46 -0.20 -2.07 -6.59
C ALA A 46 -1.47 -1.83 -7.44
N ILE A 47 -2.60 -1.48 -6.82
CA ILE A 47 -3.83 -1.13 -7.53
C ILE A 47 -3.68 0.22 -8.24
N THR A 48 -3.10 1.22 -7.58
CA THR A 48 -2.87 2.55 -8.17
C THR A 48 -2.02 2.44 -9.42
N ALA A 49 -0.93 1.67 -9.34
CA ALA A 49 -0.10 1.31 -10.48
C ALA A 49 -0.93 0.75 -11.64
N GLU A 50 -1.69 -0.32 -11.37
CA GLU A 50 -2.52 -0.99 -12.36
C GLU A 50 -3.53 -0.03 -13.01
N ILE A 51 -4.15 0.86 -12.24
CA ILE A 51 -5.06 1.88 -12.75
C ILE A 51 -4.32 2.81 -13.71
N ILE A 52 -3.22 3.43 -13.29
CA ILE A 52 -2.43 4.36 -14.10
C ILE A 52 -2.06 3.71 -15.45
N TYR A 53 -1.51 2.50 -15.44
CA TYR A 53 -1.14 1.81 -16.69
C TYR A 53 -2.32 1.47 -17.59
N ARG A 54 -3.47 1.08 -17.02
CA ARG A 54 -4.66 0.75 -17.82
C ARG A 54 -5.26 1.96 -18.53
N TYR A 55 -5.14 3.15 -17.95
CA TYR A 55 -5.67 4.38 -18.52
C TYR A 55 -4.65 5.13 -19.40
N GLY A 56 -3.56 4.45 -19.78
CA GLY A 56 -2.55 5.02 -20.68
C GLY A 56 -1.59 5.98 -19.98
N GLY A 57 -1.45 5.87 -18.65
CA GLY A 57 -0.39 6.55 -17.93
C GLY A 57 0.97 6.11 -18.46
N ASP A 58 1.83 7.09 -18.71
CA ASP A 58 3.19 6.88 -19.23
C ASP A 58 4.05 6.13 -18.20
N ASP A 59 5.11 5.49 -18.70
CA ASP A 59 6.15 4.86 -17.90
C ASP A 59 6.78 5.85 -16.90
N GLU A 60 6.60 7.18 -17.04
CA GLU A 60 7.12 8.21 -16.13
C GLU A 60 6.84 7.96 -14.64
N PHE A 61 5.66 7.41 -14.31
CA PHE A 61 5.30 7.15 -12.91
C PHE A 61 6.22 6.09 -12.27
N PHE A 62 6.68 5.10 -13.03
CA PHE A 62 7.62 4.05 -12.61
C PHE A 62 8.66 3.75 -13.71
N ASP A 63 9.40 4.78 -14.11
CA ASP A 63 10.27 4.71 -15.29
C ASP A 63 11.47 3.79 -15.10
N THR A 64 11.89 3.63 -13.84
CA THR A 64 12.97 2.76 -13.39
C THR A 64 12.57 2.00 -12.14
N PRO A 65 13.13 0.81 -11.88
CA PRO A 65 12.84 0.06 -10.65
C PRO A 65 13.14 0.85 -9.37
N ARG A 66 14.20 1.67 -9.39
CA ARG A 66 14.55 2.52 -8.25
C ARG A 66 13.51 3.62 -8.02
N HIS A 67 13.08 4.30 -9.08
CA HIS A 67 12.04 5.31 -8.99
C HIS A 67 10.72 4.68 -8.51
N ALA A 68 10.38 3.48 -9.00
CA ALA A 68 9.21 2.74 -8.54
C ALA A 68 9.23 2.49 -7.03
N LEU A 69 10.36 1.98 -6.51
CA LEU A 69 10.52 1.79 -5.07
C LEU A 69 10.36 3.09 -4.28
N VAL A 70 11.00 4.18 -4.74
CA VAL A 70 10.92 5.49 -4.06
C VAL A 70 9.50 6.02 -4.06
N THR A 71 8.82 6.02 -5.22
CA THR A 71 7.43 6.48 -5.34
C THR A 71 6.49 5.62 -4.50
N GLY A 72 6.66 4.30 -4.52
CA GLY A 72 5.92 3.38 -3.65
C GLY A 72 6.13 3.67 -2.17
N SER A 73 7.37 3.86 -1.74
CA SER A 73 7.71 4.25 -0.36
C SER A 73 7.07 5.58 0.04
N VAL A 74 7.06 6.58 -0.84
CA VAL A 74 6.45 7.88 -0.56
C VAL A 74 4.93 7.77 -0.43
N ILE A 75 4.27 7.01 -1.31
CA ILE A 75 2.83 6.76 -1.19
C ILE A 75 2.52 6.00 0.10
N GLY A 76 3.35 5.00 0.43
CA GLY A 76 3.27 4.26 1.69
C GLY A 76 3.40 5.17 2.92
N LEU A 77 4.39 6.08 2.92
CA LEU A 77 4.59 7.07 3.97
C LEU A 77 3.36 7.96 4.15
N VAL A 78 2.87 8.57 3.07
CA VAL A 78 1.72 9.49 3.12
C VAL A 78 0.46 8.73 3.56
N GLY A 79 0.26 7.51 3.05
CA GLY A 79 -0.87 6.67 3.42
C GLY A 79 -0.85 6.30 4.90
N ALA A 80 0.30 5.83 5.40
CA ALA A 80 0.44 5.43 6.79
C ALA A 80 0.31 6.62 7.74
N VAL A 81 1.05 7.72 7.51
CA VAL A 81 0.90 8.95 8.32
C VAL A 81 -0.54 9.46 8.29
N GLY A 82 -1.20 9.41 7.13
CA GLY A 82 -2.60 9.78 7.02
C GLY A 82 -3.53 8.91 7.86
N TRP A 83 -3.22 7.62 7.97
CA TRP A 83 -3.98 6.66 8.76
C TRP A 83 -3.78 6.82 10.26
N GLU A 84 -2.53 6.98 10.72
CA GLU A 84 -2.22 7.31 12.13
C GLU A 84 -2.96 8.56 12.61
N LEU A 85 -3.05 9.58 11.74
CA LEU A 85 -3.83 10.78 12.05
C LEU A 85 -5.33 10.49 12.17
N VAL A 86 -5.84 9.54 11.38
CA VAL A 86 -7.24 9.09 11.49
C VAL A 86 -7.44 8.33 12.79
N GLU A 87 -6.51 7.49 13.23
CA GLU A 87 -6.60 6.78 14.52
C GLU A 87 -6.63 7.74 15.70
N ILE A 88 -5.73 8.73 15.73
CA ILE A 88 -5.76 9.80 16.73
C ILE A 88 -7.12 10.53 16.74
N LEU A 89 -7.67 10.81 15.55
CA LEU A 89 -8.98 11.46 15.43
C LEU A 89 -10.12 10.55 15.89
N LEU A 90 -10.07 9.26 15.59
CA LEU A 90 -11.08 8.29 15.98
C LEU A 90 -11.07 8.06 17.49
N ASP A 91 -9.90 7.96 18.12
CA ASP A 91 -9.77 7.88 19.57
C ASP A 91 -10.35 9.13 20.24
N TYR A 92 -10.05 10.33 19.70
CA TYR A 92 -10.62 11.58 20.21
C TYR A 92 -12.16 11.63 20.11
N LEU A 93 -12.73 11.16 19.00
CA LEU A 93 -14.18 11.17 18.76
C LEU A 93 -14.91 10.03 19.47
N PHE A 94 -14.23 8.90 19.68
CA PHE A 94 -14.77 7.68 20.27
C PHE A 94 -13.81 7.08 21.30
N PRO A 95 -13.60 7.72 22.47
CA PRO A 95 -12.60 7.27 23.46
C PRO A 95 -12.86 5.87 24.04
N ALA A 96 -14.10 5.37 23.89
CA ALA A 96 -14.47 4.02 24.32
C ALA A 96 -14.01 2.93 23.33
N ALA A 97 -13.46 3.32 22.18
CA ALA A 97 -12.93 2.40 21.17
C ALA A 97 -11.48 1.98 21.45
N SER A 98 -10.79 2.62 22.41
CA SER A 98 -9.44 2.26 22.89
C SER A 98 -8.45 1.97 21.75
N ILE A 99 -8.33 2.91 20.81
CA ILE A 99 -7.45 2.77 19.65
C ILE A 99 -6.03 3.16 20.10
N ASP A 100 -5.06 2.26 19.95
CA ASP A 100 -3.66 2.59 20.23
C ASP A 100 -3.16 3.66 19.27
N HIS A 101 -2.37 4.57 19.82
CA HIS A 101 -1.70 5.65 19.11
C HIS A 101 -0.41 6.05 19.85
N ALA A 102 0.16 5.10 20.59
CA ALA A 102 1.41 5.28 21.29
C ALA A 102 2.52 5.59 20.28
N LEU A 103 3.38 6.56 20.59
CA LEU A 103 4.41 7.00 19.66
C LEU A 103 5.28 5.87 19.05
N PRO A 104 5.72 4.84 19.81
CA PRO A 104 6.49 3.74 19.24
C PRO A 104 5.72 2.91 18.21
N ASP A 105 4.42 2.72 18.44
CA ASP A 105 3.49 1.98 17.58
C ASP A 105 3.31 2.73 16.26
N THR A 106 2.83 3.96 16.34
CA THR A 106 2.73 4.90 15.21
C THR A 106 3.99 4.99 14.36
N ILE A 107 5.18 5.05 14.97
CA ILE A 107 6.43 5.07 14.21
C ILE A 107 6.63 3.76 13.46
N PHE A 108 6.37 2.64 14.12
CA PHE A 108 6.51 1.32 13.54
C PHE A 108 5.54 1.12 12.37
N ASP A 109 4.29 1.53 12.53
CA ASP A 109 3.26 1.42 11.51
C ASP A 109 3.51 2.31 10.30
N VAL A 110 4.05 3.50 10.52
CA VAL A 110 4.56 4.34 9.42
C VAL A 110 5.69 3.63 8.67
N VAL A 111 6.63 3.00 9.37
CA VAL A 111 7.71 2.23 8.74
C VAL A 111 7.14 1.04 7.96
N LEU A 112 6.19 0.31 8.52
CA LEU A 112 5.52 -0.81 7.86
C LEU A 112 4.75 -0.35 6.61
N GLY A 113 4.10 0.79 6.66
CA GLY A 113 3.43 1.35 5.50
C GLY A 113 4.37 1.80 4.39
N VAL A 114 5.55 2.34 4.75
CA VAL A 114 6.63 2.63 3.79
C VAL A 114 7.13 1.35 3.12
N ILE A 115 7.36 0.30 3.91
CA ILE A 115 7.80 -1.01 3.40
C ILE A 115 6.72 -1.63 2.51
N GLY A 116 5.46 -1.59 2.95
CA GLY A 116 4.30 -2.06 2.21
C GLY A 116 4.18 -1.35 0.87
N GLY A 117 4.21 -0.02 0.87
CA GLY A 117 4.17 0.78 -0.35
C GLY A 117 5.33 0.48 -1.32
N ALA A 118 6.55 0.33 -0.81
CA ALA A 118 7.71 -0.07 -1.61
C ALA A 118 7.51 -1.44 -2.24
N ALA A 119 7.04 -2.42 -1.45
CA ALA A 119 6.75 -3.77 -1.92
C ALA A 119 5.63 -3.78 -2.97
N GLY A 120 4.59 -2.96 -2.80
CA GLY A 120 3.52 -2.80 -3.77
C GLY A 120 4.02 -2.29 -5.12
N ALA A 121 4.88 -1.26 -5.10
CA ALA A 121 5.50 -0.75 -6.32
C ALA A 121 6.42 -1.77 -6.98
N TRP A 122 7.19 -2.52 -6.18
CA TRP A 122 8.04 -3.59 -6.70
C TRP A 122 7.23 -4.72 -7.36
N VAL A 123 6.14 -5.15 -6.73
CA VAL A 123 5.24 -6.17 -7.31
C VAL A 123 4.62 -5.66 -8.61
N ALA A 124 4.16 -4.40 -8.61
CA ALA A 124 3.59 -3.78 -9.81
C ALA A 124 4.62 -3.70 -10.94
N ASP A 125 5.84 -3.21 -10.67
CA ASP A 125 6.93 -3.11 -11.65
C ASP A 125 7.24 -4.48 -12.28
N ARG A 126 7.41 -5.53 -11.45
CA ARG A 126 7.63 -6.90 -11.94
C ARG A 126 6.47 -7.47 -12.75
N TYR A 127 5.24 -7.12 -12.37
CA TYR A 127 4.06 -7.53 -13.12
C TYR A 127 3.99 -6.84 -14.50
N LEU A 128 4.31 -5.55 -14.55
CA LEU A 128 4.28 -4.75 -15.77
C LEU A 128 5.39 -5.15 -16.76
N ASP A 129 6.61 -5.38 -16.26
CA ASP A 129 7.71 -5.93 -17.07
C ASP A 129 7.27 -7.22 -17.78
N ARG A 130 6.57 -8.12 -17.08
CA ARG A 130 6.01 -9.35 -17.66
C ARG A 130 4.89 -9.07 -18.67
N LEU A 131 3.95 -8.20 -18.33
CA LEU A 131 2.79 -7.91 -19.18
C LEU A 131 3.19 -7.29 -20.53
N PHE A 132 4.19 -6.42 -20.51
CA PHE A 132 4.68 -5.75 -21.71
C PHE A 132 5.88 -6.44 -22.36
N ASN A 133 6.35 -7.57 -21.80
CA ASN A 133 7.56 -8.28 -22.21
C ASN A 133 8.77 -7.33 -22.34
N ARG A 134 8.99 -6.53 -21.30
CA ARG A 134 10.03 -5.50 -21.22
C ARG A 134 10.86 -5.68 -19.96
N SER A 135 12.04 -5.08 -19.98
CA SER A 135 12.85 -4.87 -18.79
C SER A 135 13.21 -3.40 -18.70
N ARG A 136 12.69 -2.70 -17.70
CA ARG A 136 13.07 -1.32 -17.39
C ARG A 136 14.49 -1.18 -16.85
N ALA A 137 15.14 -2.29 -16.52
CA ALA A 137 16.56 -2.36 -16.18
C ALA A 137 17.49 -2.37 -17.41
N SER A 138 16.95 -2.51 -18.63
CA SER A 138 17.72 -2.57 -19.87
C SER A 138 17.35 -1.42 -20.79
N SER A 139 18.30 -0.52 -21.05
CA SER A 139 18.14 0.60 -21.99
C SER A 139 17.95 0.18 -23.46
N ARG A 140 18.06 -1.12 -23.77
CA ARG A 140 17.94 -1.67 -25.14
C ARG A 140 16.51 -1.93 -25.57
N LEU A 141 15.54 -1.87 -24.66
CA LEU A 141 14.12 -2.13 -24.95
C LEU A 141 13.34 -0.81 -25.04
N ARG A 142 12.40 -0.75 -25.97
CA ARG A 142 11.66 0.47 -26.33
C ARG A 142 10.69 0.86 -25.21
N ARG A 143 10.83 2.09 -24.69
CA ARG A 143 9.86 2.73 -23.77
C ARG A 143 8.55 3.01 -24.52
N VAL A 144 7.39 2.89 -23.85
CA VAL A 144 6.15 3.47 -24.37
C VAL A 144 6.17 4.96 -24.08
N ARG A 145 5.63 5.74 -25.01
CA ARG A 145 5.31 7.15 -24.92
C ARG A 145 3.84 7.29 -25.29
#